data_AF-A0AAV9KYF5-F1
#
_entry.id   AF-A0AAV9KYF5-F1
#
_cell.length_a   1.000
_cell.length_b   1.000
_cell.length_c   1.000
_cell.angle_alpha   90.00
_cell.angle_beta   90.00
_cell.angle_gamma   90.00
#
_symmetry.space_group_name_H-M   'P 1'
#
loop_
_entity.id
_entity.type
_entity.pdbx_description
1 polymer ?
#
loop_
_entity_poly.entity_id
_entity_poly.type
_entity_poly.pdbx_seq_one_letter_code
_entity_poly.pdbx_strand_id
1 'polypeptide(L)' 'MSHNSDFNANINYCWLWKLYCPNKIKLFLWLVTHYRLPTNQHLNSICIVPSPNCYFCGEIETCKHIFMGCVIVEKH' A
#
# COMPACT_ATOMS: atom_id res chain seq x y z
N MET A 1 2.34 -20.43 -1.25
CA MET A 1 1.61 -20.58 0.02
C MET A 1 2.62 -20.53 1.16
N SER A 2 2.96 -19.34 1.64
CA SER A 2 3.65 -19.16 2.91
C SER A 2 2.64 -18.56 3.88
N HIS A 3 2.15 -19.41 4.78
CA HIS A 3 1.40 -18.99 5.97
C HIS A 3 2.31 -18.06 6.77
N ASN A 4 1.99 -16.77 6.79
CA ASN A 4 2.53 -15.82 7.77
C ASN A 4 1.68 -15.97 9.03
N SER A 5 1.99 -16.98 9.82
CA SER A 5 1.57 -17.05 11.21
C SER A 5 2.25 -15.91 11.98
N ASP A 6 1.41 -15.16 12.69
CA ASP A 6 1.73 -14.36 13.86
C ASP A 6 2.32 -12.95 13.64
N PHE A 7 1.42 -12.01 13.37
CA PHE A 7 1.51 -10.67 13.97
C PHE A 7 0.12 -10.23 14.45
N ASN A 8 -0.41 -10.93 15.47
CA ASN A 8 -1.58 -10.45 16.21
C ASN A 8 -1.15 -9.37 17.22
N ALA A 9 -0.40 -8.37 16.75
CA ALA A 9 -0.22 -7.15 17.49
C ALA A 9 -1.56 -6.42 17.44
N ASN A 10 -2.14 -6.13 18.60
CA ASN A 10 -3.30 -5.26 18.70
C ASN A 10 -2.84 -3.83 18.40
N ILE A 11 -2.51 -3.55 17.13
CA ILE A 11 -1.95 -2.28 16.69
C ILE A 11 -3.06 -1.25 16.78
N ASN A 12 -2.99 -0.43 17.82
CA ASN A 12 -3.87 0.70 18.01
C ASN A 12 -3.47 1.83 17.05
N TYR A 13 -4.36 2.20 16.14
CA TYR A 13 -4.14 3.28 15.17
C TYR A 13 -4.65 4.65 15.63
N CYS A 14 -5.02 4.84 16.91
CA CYS A 14 -5.53 6.13 17.40
C CYS A 14 -4.51 7.26 17.24
N TRP A 15 -3.21 6.95 17.23
CA TRP A 15 -2.15 7.92 17.00
C TRP A 15 -2.25 8.58 15.61
N LEU A 16 -2.73 7.88 14.58
CA LEU A 16 -2.92 8.43 13.23
C LEU A 16 -3.85 9.66 13.25
N TRP A 17 -4.92 9.59 14.05
CA TRP A 17 -5.90 10.66 14.16
C TRP A 17 -5.40 11.86 14.95
N LYS A 18 -4.40 11.66 15.82
CA LYS A 18 -3.75 12.71 16.62
C LYS A 18 -2.69 13.50 15.86
N LEU A 19 -2.26 13.04 14.68
CA LEU A 19 -1.28 13.75 13.87
C LEU A 19 -1.78 15.15 13.48
N TYR A 20 -0.88 16.14 13.53
CA TYR A 20 -1.15 17.48 13.05
C TYR A 20 -0.98 17.53 11.52
N CYS A 21 -1.94 16.97 10.80
CA CYS A 21 -1.97 16.97 9.34
C CYS A 21 -3.41 16.97 8.81
N PRO A 22 -3.63 17.37 7.54
CA PRO A 22 -4.94 17.31 6.92
C PRO A 22 -5.53 15.89 6.95
N ASN A 23 -6.86 15.78 7.06
CA ASN A 23 -7.57 14.49 7.10
C ASN A 23 -7.27 13.59 5.89
N LYS A 24 -6.96 14.18 4.72
CA LYS A 24 -6.55 13.43 3.53
C LYS A 24 -5.28 12.60 3.79
N ILE A 25 -4.31 13.14 4.53
CA ILE A 25 -3.07 12.44 4.87
C ILE A 25 -3.35 11.35 5.91
N LYS A 26 -4.19 11.63 6.91
CA LYS A 26 -4.60 10.62 7.92
C LYS A 26 -5.30 9.43 7.28
N LEU A 27 -6.23 9.69 6.36
CA LEU A 27 -6.93 8.65 5.60
C LEU A 27 -5.95 7.83 4.76
N PHE A 28 -5.04 8.51 4.06
CA PHE A 28 -4.01 7.83 3.28
C PHE A 28 -3.14 6.91 4.15
N LEU A 29 -2.66 7.40 5.29
CA LEU A 29 -1.88 6.59 6.23
C LEU A 29 -2.70 5.42 6.79
N TRP A 30 -3.98 5.62 7.10
CA TRP A 30 -4.86 4.54 7.53
C TRP A 30 -5.01 3.46 6.44
N LEU A 31 -5.11 3.84 5.17
CA LEU A 31 -5.14 2.89 4.06
C LEU A 31 -3.81 2.13 3.93
N VAL A 32 -2.68 2.81 4.11
CA VAL A 32 -1.34 2.20 4.12
C VAL A 32 -1.23 1.16 5.23
N THR A 33 -1.61 1.49 6.47
CA THR A 33 -1.48 0.56 7.60
C THR A 33 -2.36 -0.66 7.48
N HIS A 34 -3.46 -0.58 6.74
CA HIS A 34 -4.37 -1.70 6.50
C HIS A 34 -4.07 -2.45 5.19
N TYR A 35 -3.00 -2.11 4.47
CA TYR A 35 -2.69 -2.67 3.14
C TYR A 35 -3.85 -2.53 2.14
N ARG A 36 -4.64 -1.45 2.27
CA ARG A 36 -5.84 -1.16 1.46
C ARG A 36 -5.59 -0.15 0.34
N LEU A 37 -4.33 0.15 0.02
CA LEU A 37 -4.04 1.00 -1.12
C LEU A 37 -4.48 0.32 -2.43
N PRO A 38 -5.04 1.08 -3.38
CA PRO A 38 -5.48 0.57 -4.68
C PRO A 38 -4.29 0.31 -5.60
N THR A 39 -3.42 -0.61 -5.19
CA THR A 39 -2.29 -1.09 -6.00
C THR A 39 -2.78 -2.03 -7.08
N ASN A 40 -2.12 -2.10 -8.24
CA ASN A 40 -2.53 -3.04 -9.29
C ASN A 40 -2.48 -4.49 -8.79
N GLN A 41 -1.59 -4.86 -7.87
CA GLN A 41 -1.64 -6.18 -7.23
C GLN A 41 -2.97 -6.40 -6.51
N HIS A 42 -3.42 -5.44 -5.70
CA HIS A 42 -4.69 -5.55 -4.98
C HIS A 42 -5.87 -5.58 -5.94
N LEU A 43 -5.91 -4.63 -6.89
CA LEU A 43 -7.00 -4.51 -7.87
C LEU A 43 -7.09 -5.76 -8.78
N ASN A 44 -5.96 -6.37 -9.14
CA ASN A 44 -5.92 -7.59 -9.94
C ASN A 44 -6.44 -8.79 -9.13
N SER A 45 -6.12 -8.86 -7.82
CA SER A 45 -6.62 -9.93 -6.95
C SER A 45 -8.14 -9.91 -6.76
N ILE A 46 -8.78 -8.76 -6.96
CA ILE A 46 -10.24 -8.58 -6.95
C ILE A 46 -10.83 -8.43 -8.37
N CYS A 47 -10.07 -8.82 -9.40
CA CYS A 47 -10.48 -8.84 -10.81
C CYS A 47 -10.93 -7.48 -11.38
N ILE A 48 -10.46 -6.36 -10.83
CA ILE A 48 -10.76 -5.01 -11.36
C ILE A 48 -9.82 -4.63 -12.51
N VAL A 49 -8.53 -5.00 -12.42
CA VAL A 49 -7.55 -4.73 -13.47
C VAL A 49 -7.00 -6.04 -14.05
N PRO A 50 -6.68 -6.08 -15.35
CA PRO A 50 -6.26 -7.31 -16.02
C PRO A 50 -4.84 -7.75 -15.68
N SER A 51 -3.99 -6.86 -15.17
CA SER A 51 -2.59 -7.15 -14.83
C SER A 51 -2.22 -6.50 -13.49
N PRO A 52 -1.44 -7.18 -12.63
CA PRO A 52 -0.93 -6.62 -11.38
C PRO A 52 0.29 -5.72 -11.58
N ASN A 53 0.75 -5.54 -12.82
CA ASN A 53 2.00 -4.87 -13.12
C ASN A 53 1.85 -3.34 -13.08
N CYS A 54 2.91 -2.67 -12.64
CA CYS A 54 3.03 -1.23 -12.63
C CYS A 54 3.19 -0.73 -14.06
N TYR A 55 2.42 0.30 -14.42
CA TYR A 55 2.47 0.91 -15.75
C TYR A 55 3.86 1.52 -16.06
N PHE A 56 4.58 1.94 -15.03
CA PHE A 56 5.82 2.69 -15.16
C PHE A 56 7.07 1.84 -15.43
N CYS A 57 7.17 0.68 -14.80
CA CYS A 57 8.37 -0.16 -14.87
C CYS A 57 8.09 -1.62 -15.24
N GLY A 58 6.82 -2.03 -15.32
CA GLY A 58 6.43 -3.40 -15.67
C GLY A 58 6.49 -4.42 -14.53
N GLU A 59 7.08 -4.08 -13.37
CA GLU A 59 7.12 -4.95 -12.18
C GLU A 59 5.78 -4.98 -11.43
N ILE A 60 5.55 -5.96 -10.56
CA ILE A 60 4.29 -6.05 -9.78
C ILE A 60 4.14 -4.81 -8.89
N GLU A 61 3.01 -4.11 -9.06
CA GLU A 61 2.71 -2.91 -8.29
C GLU A 61 2.17 -3.28 -6.90
N THR A 62 3.04 -3.18 -5.90
CA THR A 62 2.72 -3.34 -4.49
C THR A 62 2.86 -2.02 -3.73
N CYS A 63 2.40 -1.94 -2.48
CA CYS A 63 2.65 -0.74 -1.65
C CYS A 63 4.15 -0.42 -1.58
N LYS A 64 5.00 -1.44 -1.35
CA LYS A 64 6.46 -1.27 -1.32
C LYS A 64 6.99 -0.76 -2.65
N HIS A 65 6.47 -1.28 -3.76
CA HIS A 65 6.83 -0.85 -5.09
C HIS A 65 6.53 0.65 -5.28
N ILE A 66 5.30 1.09 -4.98
CA ILE A 66 4.88 2.49 -5.13
C ILE A 66 5.74 3.45 -4.29
N PHE A 67 6.11 3.08 -3.06
CA PHE A 67 6.82 3.99 -2.16
C PHE A 67 8.35 3.93 -2.23
N MET A 68 8.93 2.78 -2.56
CA MET A 68 10.36 2.53 -2.37
C MET A 68 11.02 1.73 -3.51
N GLY A 69 10.25 1.16 -4.43
CA GLY A 69 10.77 0.18 -5.40
C GLY A 69 10.50 0.48 -6.86
N CYS A 70 9.74 1.53 -7.16
CA CYS A 70 9.50 1.93 -8.54
C CYS A 70 10.65 2.80 -9.03
N VAL A 71 11.31 2.35 -10.10
CA VAL A 71 12.47 3.00 -10.75
C VAL A 71 12.19 4.48 -11.12
N ILE A 72 10.93 4.88 -11.23
CA ILE A 72 10.54 6.27 -11.50
C ILE A 72 10.60 7.16 -10.24
N VAL A 73 10.39 6.61 -9.04
CA VAL A 73 10.43 7.38 -7.79
C VAL A 73 11.87 7.74 -7.40
N GLU A 74 12.87 7.06 -7.96
CA GLU A 74 14.30 7.26 -7.64
C GLU A 74 14.98 8.38 -8.46
N LYS A 75 14.25 9.07 -9.35
CA LYS A 75 14.82 10.11 -10.24
C LYS A 75 14.53 11.57 -9.83
N HIS A 76 14.40 11.88 -8.55
CA HIS A 76 14.15 13.27 -8.12
C HIS A 76 14.98 13.76 -6.94
#